data_AF-A0A9P3LZ11-F1
#
_entry.id   AF-A0A9P3LZ11-F1
#
_cell.length_a   1.000
_cell.length_b   1.000
_cell.length_c   1.000
_cell.angle_alpha   90.00
_cell.angle_beta   90.00
_cell.angle_gamma   90.00
#
_symmetry.space_group_name_H-M   'P 1'
#
loop_
_entity.id
_entity.type
_entity.pdbx_description
1 polymer ?
#
loop_
_entity_poly.entity_id
_entity_poly.type
_entity_poly.pdbx_seq_one_letter_code
_entity_poly.pdbx_strand_id
1 'polypeptide(L)'
;MSAGSLVSELVDVLNNPDQFMDFTEESSISVYFKVLGIANTLYQILLATELRLRLPLQGHYFTGMATRVLKSSLIVSKRWMDHVRLSIVEDSQVQWRSNIHEQQIDGLVRFADLMDWPYMESLRPQAETVYARLVSGETVSSHIWDWLFGVIIPGKYISFKIMTALVLLTPETKHLEPAPRYDSGLKLEDVSYWRLTTVIGRVFGSSDQVSAAMHWVGPCPTIAFAEGSEPEKDTKLQWLNIKARNVDNAEFFDMDNFGVDDSDLMDCFDTDLKAIQANPELFFSEVENLDNWVVPESIPAFSDKDKKDVMFSTLKLQKAPIARTVKDPKPEDFEYTASVQFTIQGSAVHFTLYTNVCFVCSHPCIGSHRVHKRQLPKLTKIVVLAKDLKKTKHWKGLLYINVQDAPDAEIAARAWCAERGYHALVKHENTCETCLRAEAKSLHIKVVIYR
;
A
#
# COMPACT_ATOMS: atom_id res chain seq x y z
N MET A 1 -13.40 -44.17 -9.17
CA MET A 1 -13.19 -43.00 -8.31
C MET A 1 -13.66 -41.77 -9.07
N SER A 2 -14.65 -41.02 -8.56
CA SER A 2 -15.09 -39.78 -9.21
C SER A 2 -13.97 -38.73 -9.13
N ALA A 3 -13.89 -37.81 -10.10
CA ALA A 3 -12.93 -36.70 -10.06
C ALA A 3 -13.02 -35.89 -8.75
N GLY A 4 -14.22 -35.86 -8.14
CA GLY A 4 -14.55 -35.41 -6.78
C GLY A 4 -13.56 -35.87 -5.70
N SER A 5 -13.36 -37.19 -5.59
CA SER A 5 -12.53 -37.84 -4.56
C SER A 5 -11.07 -37.39 -4.61
N LEU A 6 -10.50 -37.34 -5.82
CA LEU A 6 -9.07 -37.09 -6.03
C LEU A 6 -8.66 -35.64 -5.73
N VAL A 7 -9.56 -34.68 -5.90
CA VAL A 7 -9.29 -33.28 -5.53
C VAL A 7 -9.29 -33.10 -4.02
N SER A 8 -10.23 -33.76 -3.31
CA SER A 8 -10.23 -33.76 -1.84
C SER A 8 -8.94 -34.37 -1.31
N GLU A 9 -8.53 -35.52 -1.84
CA GLU A 9 -7.29 -36.21 -1.44
C GLU A 9 -6.05 -35.32 -1.66
N LEU A 10 -5.93 -34.64 -2.81
CA LEU A 10 -4.81 -33.73 -3.07
C LEU A 10 -4.79 -32.53 -2.12
N VAL A 11 -5.96 -32.00 -1.75
CA VAL A 11 -6.08 -30.91 -0.80
C VAL A 11 -5.68 -31.38 0.61
N ASP A 12 -6.13 -32.55 1.03
CA ASP A 12 -5.79 -33.13 2.33
C ASP A 12 -4.29 -33.42 2.43
N VAL A 13 -3.69 -33.95 1.36
CA VAL A 13 -2.24 -34.18 1.27
C VAL A 13 -1.47 -32.85 1.35
N LEU A 14 -1.80 -31.86 0.53
CA LEU A 14 -1.12 -30.55 0.54
C LEU A 14 -1.31 -29.78 1.85
N ASN A 15 -2.38 -30.05 2.59
CA ASN A 15 -2.63 -29.46 3.89
C ASN A 15 -1.90 -30.16 5.04
N ASN A 16 -1.14 -31.22 4.79
CA ASN A 16 -0.36 -31.90 5.81
C ASN A 16 0.86 -31.04 6.21
N PRO A 17 0.86 -30.39 7.40
CA PRO A 17 1.94 -29.49 7.81
C PRO A 17 3.23 -30.24 8.15
N ASP A 18 3.17 -31.56 8.38
CA ASP A 18 4.35 -32.38 8.65
C ASP A 18 5.15 -32.69 7.36
N GLN A 19 4.52 -32.52 6.19
CA GLN A 19 5.11 -32.83 4.90
C GLN A 19 5.39 -31.59 4.05
N PHE A 20 4.55 -30.55 4.16
CA PHE A 20 4.61 -29.38 3.29
C PHE A 20 4.67 -28.08 4.09
N MET A 21 5.42 -27.11 3.56
CA MET A 21 5.58 -25.80 4.20
C MET A 21 4.69 -24.75 3.55
N ASP A 22 4.33 -23.75 4.35
CA ASP A 22 3.72 -22.53 3.84
C ASP A 22 4.80 -21.65 3.19
N PHE A 23 4.76 -21.53 1.85
CA PHE A 23 5.68 -20.67 1.09
C PHE A 23 5.55 -19.17 1.42
N THR A 24 4.62 -18.77 2.29
CA THR A 24 4.49 -17.39 2.78
C THR A 24 5.34 -17.06 4.01
N GLU A 25 5.93 -18.07 4.66
CA GLU A 25 6.75 -17.89 5.87
C GLU A 25 8.09 -17.23 5.58
N GLU A 26 8.73 -17.65 4.48
CA GLU A 26 10.00 -17.09 4.04
C GLU A 26 9.82 -16.11 2.88
N SER A 27 10.77 -15.19 2.75
CA SER A 27 10.74 -14.19 1.68
C SER A 27 11.22 -14.73 0.33
N SER A 28 11.79 -15.94 0.29
CA SER A 28 12.39 -16.54 -0.90
C SER A 28 12.03 -18.01 -1.08
N ILE A 29 11.61 -18.39 -2.29
CA ILE A 29 11.31 -19.79 -2.61
C ILE A 29 12.58 -20.64 -2.59
N SER A 30 13.72 -20.07 -2.96
CA SER A 30 14.98 -20.78 -2.94
C SER A 30 15.43 -21.25 -1.54
N VAL A 31 14.93 -20.63 -0.46
CA VAL A 31 15.18 -21.09 0.92
C VAL A 31 14.56 -22.47 1.14
N TYR A 32 13.38 -22.74 0.61
CA TYR A 32 12.72 -24.03 0.76
C TYR A 32 13.49 -25.17 0.07
N PHE A 33 14.22 -24.90 -1.01
CA PHE A 33 15.12 -25.93 -1.59
C PHE A 33 16.23 -26.35 -0.63
N LYS A 34 16.65 -25.48 0.28
CA LYS A 34 17.64 -25.79 1.32
C LYS A 34 17.00 -26.46 2.54
N VAL A 35 15.82 -26.01 2.95
CA VAL A 35 15.16 -26.50 4.18
C VAL A 35 14.40 -27.82 3.95
N LEU A 36 13.54 -27.90 2.92
CA LEU A 36 12.81 -29.13 2.56
C LEU A 36 13.65 -30.10 1.73
N GLY A 37 14.65 -29.58 1.02
CA GLY A 37 15.38 -30.31 -0.01
C GLY A 37 14.69 -30.20 -1.38
N ILE A 38 15.50 -30.29 -2.44
CA ILE A 38 15.04 -30.09 -3.82
C ILE A 38 13.87 -31.01 -4.19
N ALA A 39 13.98 -32.31 -3.87
CA ALA A 39 12.95 -33.29 -4.22
C ALA A 39 11.60 -32.99 -3.56
N ASN A 40 11.57 -32.65 -2.27
CA ASN A 40 10.34 -32.39 -1.54
C ASN A 40 9.68 -31.08 -1.98
N THR A 41 10.46 -30.02 -2.22
CA THR A 41 9.93 -28.76 -2.76
C THR A 41 9.32 -28.95 -4.15
N LEU A 42 10.00 -29.70 -5.03
CA LEU A 42 9.47 -30.04 -6.35
C LEU A 42 8.22 -30.93 -6.26
N TYR A 43 8.18 -31.85 -5.29
CA TYR A 43 7.00 -32.69 -5.05
C TYR A 43 5.78 -31.87 -4.63
N GLN A 44 5.95 -30.89 -3.72
CA GLN A 44 4.88 -29.94 -3.35
C GLN A 44 4.38 -29.14 -4.57
N ILE A 45 5.30 -28.65 -5.40
CA ILE A 45 4.98 -27.94 -6.64
C ILE A 45 4.22 -28.83 -7.63
N LEU A 46 4.61 -30.10 -7.76
CA LEU A 46 3.97 -31.08 -8.63
C LEU A 46 2.53 -31.37 -8.19
N LEU A 47 2.32 -31.67 -6.91
CA LEU A 47 1.00 -31.93 -6.35
C LEU A 47 0.07 -30.71 -6.51
N ALA A 48 0.59 -29.51 -6.27
CA ALA A 48 -0.18 -28.28 -6.48
C ALA A 48 -0.48 -28.02 -7.95
N THR A 49 0.41 -28.40 -8.87
CA THR A 49 0.16 -28.35 -10.32
C THR A 49 -0.99 -29.28 -10.71
N GLU A 50 -0.96 -30.52 -10.22
CA GLU A 50 -2.01 -31.50 -10.47
C GLU A 50 -3.37 -31.02 -9.94
N LEU A 51 -3.39 -30.49 -8.71
CA LEU A 51 -4.59 -29.89 -8.13
C LEU A 51 -5.11 -28.74 -9.00
N ARG A 52 -4.23 -27.82 -9.42
CA ARG A 52 -4.59 -26.67 -10.27
C ARG A 52 -5.20 -27.09 -11.61
N LEU A 53 -4.73 -28.20 -12.20
CA LEU A 53 -5.29 -28.74 -13.45
C LEU A 53 -6.66 -29.40 -13.26
N ARG A 54 -6.91 -29.99 -12.08
CA ARG A 54 -8.17 -30.69 -11.77
C ARG A 54 -9.28 -29.79 -11.26
N LEU A 55 -8.95 -28.68 -10.57
CA LEU A 55 -9.93 -27.76 -10.01
C LEU A 55 -10.98 -27.28 -11.03
N PRO A 56 -10.64 -26.87 -12.26
CA PRO A 56 -11.64 -26.47 -13.26
C PRO A 56 -12.57 -27.59 -13.70
N LEU A 57 -12.14 -28.85 -13.59
CA LEU A 57 -12.92 -30.03 -14.01
C LEU A 57 -13.99 -30.42 -12.99
N GLN A 58 -13.98 -29.84 -11.78
CA GLN A 58 -14.91 -30.19 -10.70
C GLN A 58 -16.31 -29.60 -10.85
N GLY A 59 -16.52 -28.60 -11.70
CA GLY A 59 -17.84 -27.99 -11.97
C GLY A 59 -18.54 -27.32 -10.78
N HIS A 60 -18.05 -27.47 -9.55
CA HIS A 60 -18.64 -26.96 -8.31
C HIS A 60 -17.68 -26.07 -7.52
N TYR A 61 -18.24 -25.19 -6.69
CA TYR A 61 -17.49 -24.41 -5.70
C TYR A 61 -16.82 -25.34 -4.68
N PHE A 62 -15.49 -25.33 -4.64
CA PHE A 62 -14.72 -26.07 -3.66
C PHE A 62 -14.43 -25.17 -2.44
N THR A 63 -15.00 -25.52 -1.29
CA THR A 63 -14.95 -24.73 -0.05
C THR A 63 -13.70 -25.00 0.82
N GLY A 64 -12.86 -25.98 0.44
CA GLY A 64 -11.64 -26.35 1.19
C GLY A 64 -10.39 -25.49 0.90
N MET A 65 -10.48 -24.42 0.11
CA MET A 65 -9.35 -23.53 -0.21
C MET A 65 -9.01 -22.52 0.90
N ALA A 66 -9.02 -22.93 2.16
CA ALA A 66 -8.86 -22.00 3.29
C ALA A 66 -7.39 -21.77 3.67
N THR A 67 -6.54 -22.80 3.60
CA THR A 67 -5.19 -22.75 4.18
C THR A 67 -4.21 -21.90 3.36
N ARG A 68 -3.23 -21.32 4.06
CA ARG A 68 -2.16 -20.54 3.42
C ARG A 68 -1.24 -21.43 2.59
N VAL A 69 -0.89 -22.62 3.11
CA VAL A 69 -0.08 -23.64 2.42
C VAL A 69 -0.65 -23.96 1.05
N LEU A 70 -1.95 -24.24 0.96
CA LEU A 70 -2.59 -24.58 -0.31
C LEU A 70 -2.56 -23.41 -1.29
N LYS A 71 -2.94 -22.21 -0.83
CA LYS A 71 -2.95 -20.99 -1.66
C LYS A 71 -1.55 -20.66 -2.19
N SER A 72 -0.54 -20.71 -1.32
CA SER A 72 0.83 -20.39 -1.69
C SER A 72 1.42 -21.45 -2.62
N SER A 73 1.13 -22.73 -2.39
CA SER A 73 1.52 -23.83 -3.30
C SER A 73 0.89 -23.71 -4.70
N LEU A 74 -0.39 -23.35 -4.79
CA LEU A 74 -1.09 -23.12 -6.07
C LEU A 74 -0.49 -21.94 -6.85
N ILE A 75 -0.14 -20.86 -6.14
CA ILE A 75 0.51 -19.68 -6.75
C ILE A 75 1.92 -20.06 -7.25
N VAL A 76 2.73 -20.67 -6.39
CA VAL A 76 4.12 -21.04 -6.71
C VAL A 76 4.14 -22.06 -7.84
N SER A 77 3.27 -23.06 -7.83
CA SER A 77 3.19 -24.05 -8.91
C SER A 77 2.83 -23.42 -10.25
N LYS A 78 1.89 -22.46 -10.29
CA LYS A 78 1.61 -21.71 -11.53
C LYS A 78 2.84 -20.95 -12.00
N ARG A 79 3.46 -20.16 -11.13
CA ARG A 79 4.66 -19.35 -11.47
C ARG A 79 5.81 -20.23 -11.94
N TRP A 80 6.02 -21.35 -11.27
CA TRP A 80 7.03 -22.33 -11.62
C TRP A 80 6.82 -22.88 -13.04
N MET A 81 5.62 -23.40 -13.32
CA MET A 81 5.31 -24.00 -14.61
C MET A 81 5.39 -22.98 -15.78
N ASP A 82 5.03 -21.72 -15.51
CA ASP A 82 5.08 -20.67 -16.52
C ASP A 82 6.54 -20.17 -16.76
N HIS A 83 7.34 -20.07 -15.70
CA HIS A 83 8.59 -19.29 -15.75
C HIS A 83 9.88 -20.14 -15.71
N VAL A 84 9.84 -21.36 -15.20
CA VAL A 84 11.03 -22.20 -14.97
C VAL A 84 11.08 -23.31 -16.01
N ARG A 85 12.24 -23.49 -16.65
CA ARG A 85 12.53 -24.61 -17.53
C ARG A 85 13.71 -25.41 -16.98
N LEU A 86 13.51 -26.70 -16.80
CA LEU A 86 14.56 -27.64 -16.45
C LEU A 86 15.01 -28.38 -17.71
N SER A 87 16.32 -28.42 -17.95
CA SER A 87 16.92 -29.22 -19.01
C SER A 87 17.99 -30.13 -18.41
N ILE A 88 17.98 -31.40 -18.77
CA ILE A 88 19.02 -32.35 -18.39
C ILE A 88 20.12 -32.25 -19.46
N VAL A 89 21.32 -31.88 -19.03
CA VAL A 89 22.51 -31.86 -19.89
C VAL A 89 23.20 -33.23 -19.82
N GLU A 90 24.02 -33.55 -20.82
CA GLU A 90 24.92 -34.71 -20.79
C GLU A 90 25.63 -34.76 -19.41
N ASP A 91 25.71 -35.95 -18.80
CA ASP A 91 26.12 -36.21 -17.41
C ASP A 91 25.07 -36.02 -16.29
N SER A 92 23.76 -36.05 -16.62
CA SER A 92 22.66 -35.96 -15.62
C SER A 92 22.64 -34.68 -14.79
N GLN A 93 23.33 -33.62 -15.25
CA GLN A 93 23.28 -32.31 -14.59
C GLN A 93 21.99 -31.58 -14.98
N VAL A 94 21.24 -31.14 -13.97
CA VAL A 94 20.01 -30.36 -14.17
C VAL A 94 20.39 -28.89 -14.35
N GLN A 95 20.19 -28.36 -15.55
CA GLN A 95 20.33 -26.94 -15.83
C GLN A 95 18.96 -26.24 -15.69
N TRP A 96 18.95 -25.13 -14.96
CA TRP A 96 17.78 -24.32 -14.67
C TRP A 96 17.81 -23.09 -15.55
N ARG A 97 16.75 -22.85 -16.33
CA ARG A 97 16.62 -21.67 -17.18
C ARG A 97 15.35 -20.91 -16.84
N SER A 98 15.45 -19.58 -16.82
CA SER A 98 14.28 -18.69 -16.68
C SER A 98 13.76 -18.33 -18.06
N ASN A 99 12.46 -18.56 -18.27
CA ASN A 99 11.75 -18.17 -19.49
C ASN A 99 11.48 -16.65 -19.57
N ILE A 100 11.65 -15.91 -18.45
CA ILE A 100 11.20 -14.52 -18.32
C ILE A 100 12.27 -13.56 -17.80
N HIS A 101 13.53 -13.99 -17.72
CA HIS A 101 14.60 -13.18 -17.13
C HIS A 101 14.77 -11.82 -17.82
N GLU A 102 14.66 -11.76 -19.15
CA GLU A 102 14.72 -10.50 -19.91
C GLU A 102 13.61 -9.53 -19.47
N GLN A 103 12.37 -10.03 -19.34
CA GLN A 103 11.24 -9.24 -18.85
C GLN A 103 11.45 -8.77 -17.41
N GLN A 104 12.03 -9.61 -16.54
CA GLN A 104 12.30 -9.26 -15.15
C GLN A 104 13.43 -8.23 -15.02
N ILE A 105 14.44 -8.29 -15.89
CA ILE A 105 15.51 -7.30 -15.96
C ILE A 105 14.97 -5.97 -16.48
N ASP A 106 14.21 -5.98 -17.59
CA ASP A 106 13.56 -4.76 -18.13
C ASP A 106 12.60 -4.13 -17.11
N GLY A 107 11.78 -4.95 -16.44
CA GLY A 107 10.88 -4.49 -15.37
C GLY A 107 11.62 -3.87 -14.18
N LEU A 108 12.76 -4.45 -13.77
CA LEU A 108 13.59 -3.88 -12.71
C LEU A 108 14.20 -2.53 -13.11
N VAL A 109 14.71 -2.44 -14.34
CA VAL A 109 15.31 -1.20 -14.87
C VAL A 109 14.26 -0.10 -15.02
N ARG A 110 13.06 -0.42 -15.52
CA ARG A 110 11.94 0.53 -15.59
C ARG A 110 11.47 0.97 -14.21
N PHE A 111 11.45 0.06 -13.24
CA PHE A 111 11.13 0.41 -11.86
C PHE A 111 12.18 1.37 -11.29
N ALA A 112 13.47 1.08 -11.48
CA ALA A 112 14.54 1.96 -11.02
C ALA A 112 14.49 3.35 -11.67
N ASP A 113 14.21 3.40 -12.97
CA ASP A 113 14.03 4.64 -13.74
C ASP A 113 12.84 5.46 -13.21
N LEU A 114 11.68 4.82 -13.03
CA LEU A 114 10.47 5.48 -12.51
C LEU A 114 10.65 6.00 -11.07
N MET A 115 11.47 5.32 -10.27
CA MET A 115 11.76 5.71 -8.90
C MET A 115 12.92 6.73 -8.80
N ASP A 116 13.42 7.24 -9.94
CA ASP A 116 14.59 8.13 -10.02
C ASP A 116 15.78 7.60 -9.21
N TRP A 117 16.07 6.30 -9.36
CA TRP A 117 17.13 5.63 -8.61
C TRP A 117 18.49 6.33 -8.87
N PRO A 118 19.24 6.77 -7.84
CA PRO A 118 20.42 7.62 -8.05
C PRO A 118 21.61 6.88 -8.68
N TYR A 119 21.59 5.54 -8.70
CA TYR A 119 22.72 4.71 -9.14
C TYR A 119 22.41 3.97 -10.45
N MET A 120 21.69 4.60 -11.38
CA MET A 120 21.33 3.95 -12.66
C MET A 120 22.55 3.53 -13.50
N GLU A 121 23.63 4.31 -13.49
CA GLU A 121 24.84 4.03 -14.28
C GLU A 121 25.55 2.75 -13.83
N SER A 122 25.58 2.49 -12.51
CA SER A 122 26.20 1.29 -11.94
C SER A 122 25.26 0.08 -11.95
N LEU A 123 23.95 0.31 -11.85
CA LEU A 123 22.92 -0.73 -11.87
C LEU A 123 22.82 -1.43 -13.22
N ARG A 124 22.72 -0.68 -14.33
CA ARG A 124 22.39 -1.24 -15.66
C ARG A 124 23.36 -2.36 -16.09
N PRO A 125 24.69 -2.20 -16.02
CA PRO A 125 25.62 -3.27 -16.40
C PRO A 125 25.49 -4.51 -15.51
N GLN A 126 25.18 -4.34 -14.22
CA GLN A 126 24.99 -5.46 -13.30
C GLN A 126 23.70 -6.22 -13.61
N ALA A 127 22.61 -5.50 -13.86
CA ALA A 127 21.30 -6.07 -14.18
C ALA A 127 21.30 -6.82 -15.52
N GLU A 128 21.99 -6.30 -16.54
CA GLU A 128 22.08 -6.95 -17.87
C GLU A 128 22.91 -8.23 -17.85
N THR A 129 23.97 -8.27 -17.03
CA THR A 129 24.91 -9.40 -17.01
C THR A 129 24.58 -10.46 -15.96
N VAL A 130 23.72 -10.18 -14.97
CA VAL A 130 23.51 -11.10 -13.84
C VAL A 130 22.97 -12.46 -14.24
N TYR A 131 22.07 -12.53 -15.23
CA TYR A 131 21.53 -13.82 -15.67
C TYR A 131 22.60 -14.66 -16.42
N ALA A 132 23.41 -14.02 -17.26
CA ALA A 132 24.52 -14.70 -17.94
C ALA A 132 25.54 -15.26 -16.92
N ARG A 133 25.87 -14.47 -15.90
CA ARG A 133 26.73 -14.91 -14.78
C ARG A 133 26.15 -16.10 -14.04
N LEU A 134 24.86 -16.05 -13.70
CA LEU A 134 24.14 -17.16 -13.08
C LEU A 134 24.21 -18.44 -13.91
N VAL A 135 23.95 -18.36 -15.23
CA VAL A 135 24.00 -19.52 -16.13
C VAL A 135 25.43 -20.07 -16.27
N SER A 136 26.45 -19.21 -16.18
CA SER A 136 27.86 -19.63 -16.17
C SER A 136 28.33 -20.28 -14.86
N GLY A 137 27.44 -20.38 -13.86
CA GLY A 137 27.72 -21.05 -12.58
C GLY A 137 28.10 -20.10 -11.44
N GLU A 138 28.01 -18.78 -11.64
CA GLU A 138 28.19 -17.82 -10.54
C GLU A 138 27.05 -17.97 -9.53
N THR A 139 27.40 -17.95 -8.24
CA THR A 139 26.40 -17.98 -7.17
C THR A 139 25.81 -16.59 -7.02
N VAL A 140 24.50 -16.46 -7.20
CA VAL A 140 23.74 -15.23 -6.95
C VAL A 140 22.93 -15.35 -5.66
N SER A 141 22.56 -14.21 -5.09
CA SER A 141 21.63 -14.18 -3.95
C SER A 141 20.32 -14.88 -4.29
N SER A 142 19.76 -15.60 -3.31
CA SER A 142 18.42 -16.22 -3.35
C SER A 142 17.34 -15.25 -3.85
N HIS A 143 17.44 -13.99 -3.46
CA HIS A 143 16.47 -12.95 -3.84
C HIS A 143 16.61 -12.55 -5.30
N ILE A 144 17.84 -12.44 -5.81
CA ILE A 144 18.08 -12.19 -7.24
C ILE A 144 17.59 -13.38 -8.05
N TRP A 145 17.84 -14.61 -7.58
CA TRP A 145 17.37 -15.82 -8.24
C TRP A 145 15.84 -15.84 -8.37
N ASP A 146 15.10 -15.60 -7.28
CA ASP A 146 13.63 -15.57 -7.32
C ASP A 146 13.11 -14.48 -8.27
N TRP A 147 13.79 -13.33 -8.34
CA TRP A 147 13.44 -12.25 -9.26
C TRP A 147 13.62 -12.66 -10.71
N LEU A 148 14.80 -13.18 -11.07
CA LEU A 148 15.11 -13.60 -12.44
C LEU A 148 14.18 -14.72 -12.93
N PHE A 149 13.79 -15.65 -12.07
CA PHE A 149 12.85 -16.72 -12.40
C PHE A 149 11.38 -16.32 -12.18
N GLY A 150 11.12 -15.14 -11.60
CA GLY A 150 9.78 -14.64 -11.23
C GLY A 150 8.92 -15.64 -10.46
N VAL A 151 9.53 -16.50 -9.64
CA VAL A 151 8.83 -17.43 -8.75
C VAL A 151 8.54 -16.69 -7.44
N ILE A 152 7.67 -15.69 -7.52
CA ILE A 152 7.38 -14.77 -6.42
C ILE A 152 5.88 -14.73 -6.14
N ILE A 153 5.52 -14.76 -4.87
CA ILE A 153 4.14 -14.61 -4.40
C ILE A 153 3.69 -13.14 -4.61
N PRO A 154 2.43 -12.86 -4.99
CA PRO A 154 1.94 -11.50 -5.14
C PRO A 154 1.83 -10.74 -3.81
N GLY A 155 1.52 -9.45 -3.88
CA GLY A 155 1.32 -8.60 -2.70
C GLY A 155 2.65 -8.14 -2.08
N LYS A 156 2.81 -8.29 -0.76
CA LYS A 156 3.98 -7.75 -0.05
C LYS A 156 5.32 -8.34 -0.51
N TYR A 157 5.33 -9.57 -1.01
CA TYR A 157 6.53 -10.31 -1.41
C TYR A 157 7.14 -9.76 -2.71
N ILE A 158 6.35 -9.54 -3.76
CA ILE A 158 6.87 -8.97 -5.02
C ILE A 158 7.38 -7.53 -4.83
N SER A 159 6.66 -6.73 -4.04
CA SER A 159 7.10 -5.38 -3.66
C SER A 159 8.42 -5.41 -2.88
N PHE A 160 8.57 -6.33 -1.93
CA PHE A 160 9.84 -6.51 -1.24
C PHE A 160 10.95 -6.95 -2.21
N LYS A 161 10.66 -7.93 -3.06
CA LYS A 161 11.63 -8.56 -3.95
C LYS A 161 12.22 -7.59 -4.96
N ILE A 162 11.41 -6.72 -5.57
CA ILE A 162 11.90 -5.78 -6.59
C ILE A 162 12.91 -4.79 -6.01
N MET A 163 12.64 -4.24 -4.82
CA MET A 163 13.57 -3.34 -4.15
C MET A 163 14.80 -4.08 -3.60
N THR A 164 14.63 -5.30 -3.08
CA THR A 164 15.79 -6.13 -2.69
C THR A 164 16.68 -6.44 -3.88
N ALA A 165 16.11 -6.81 -5.04
CA ALA A 165 16.88 -7.04 -6.26
C ALA A 165 17.63 -5.78 -6.70
N LEU A 166 16.95 -4.61 -6.66
CA LEU A 166 17.55 -3.31 -6.96
C LEU A 166 18.76 -3.02 -6.05
N VAL A 167 18.59 -3.20 -4.73
CA VAL A 167 19.63 -2.95 -3.73
C VAL A 167 20.82 -3.91 -3.89
N LEU A 168 20.57 -5.20 -4.12
CA LEU A 168 21.62 -6.21 -4.22
C LEU A 168 22.40 -6.14 -5.56
N LEU A 169 21.76 -5.68 -6.64
CA LEU A 169 22.40 -5.52 -7.94
C LEU A 169 23.19 -4.21 -8.04
N THR A 170 22.86 -3.20 -7.23
CA THR A 170 23.55 -1.91 -7.22
C THR A 170 24.82 -1.99 -6.37
N PRO A 171 26.04 -1.78 -6.93
CA PRO A 171 27.30 -1.90 -6.20
C PRO A 171 27.40 -1.05 -4.93
N GLU A 172 26.83 0.16 -4.95
CA GLU A 172 26.82 1.13 -3.87
C GLU A 172 25.98 0.65 -2.68
N THR A 173 24.90 -0.10 -2.95
CA THR A 173 23.92 -0.48 -1.91
C THR A 173 23.96 -1.96 -1.54
N LYS A 174 24.65 -2.82 -2.31
CA LYS A 174 24.63 -4.29 -2.10
C LYS A 174 25.05 -4.74 -0.70
N HIS A 175 25.85 -3.94 -0.01
CA HIS A 175 26.33 -4.22 1.34
C HIS A 175 25.25 -4.09 2.43
N LEU A 176 24.09 -3.49 2.10
CA LEU A 176 22.97 -3.34 3.03
C LEU A 176 22.24 -4.66 3.31
N GLU A 177 22.49 -5.70 2.50
CA GLU A 177 21.75 -6.97 2.53
C GLU A 177 20.23 -6.77 2.31
N PRO A 178 19.42 -7.84 2.22
CA PRO A 178 17.96 -7.71 2.16
C PRO A 178 17.39 -6.96 3.38
N ALA A 179 16.31 -6.21 3.16
CA ALA A 179 15.67 -5.47 4.25
C ALA A 179 15.18 -6.41 5.36
N PRO A 180 15.33 -6.03 6.65
CA PRO A 180 14.98 -6.89 7.78
C PRO A 180 13.47 -7.14 7.91
N ARG A 181 12.63 -6.22 7.40
CA ARG A 181 11.17 -6.35 7.41
C ARG A 181 10.57 -5.99 6.05
N TYR A 182 9.36 -6.48 5.80
CA TYR A 182 8.61 -6.17 4.58
C TYR A 182 8.18 -4.69 4.48
N ASP A 183 8.08 -3.99 5.61
CA ASP A 183 7.65 -2.60 5.71
C ASP A 183 8.81 -1.61 5.88
N SER A 184 10.06 -2.10 5.89
CA SER A 184 11.25 -1.24 6.00
C SER A 184 11.31 -0.24 4.84
N GLY A 185 11.60 1.01 5.18
CA GLY A 185 12.02 2.03 4.22
C GLY A 185 13.52 2.04 4.01
N LEU A 186 13.96 2.64 2.92
CA LEU A 186 15.36 2.77 2.56
C LEU A 186 15.77 4.24 2.60
N LYS A 187 16.79 4.56 3.38
CA LYS A 187 17.49 5.85 3.36
C LYS A 187 18.73 5.73 2.49
N LEU A 188 18.91 6.65 1.55
CA LEU A 188 20.16 6.90 0.84
C LEU A 188 20.74 8.26 1.30
N GLU A 189 21.76 8.78 0.59
CA GLU A 189 22.40 10.06 0.96
C GLU A 189 21.38 11.22 0.88
N ASP A 190 20.80 11.43 -0.29
CA ASP A 190 19.96 12.61 -0.58
C ASP A 190 18.46 12.30 -0.71
N VAL A 191 18.10 11.02 -0.75
CA VAL A 191 16.72 10.55 -0.99
C VAL A 191 16.34 9.41 -0.05
N SER A 192 15.05 9.20 0.11
CA SER A 192 14.50 8.06 0.83
C SER A 192 13.37 7.37 0.06
N TYR A 193 13.15 6.09 0.32
CA TYR A 193 12.10 5.28 -0.30
C TYR A 193 11.28 4.59 0.77
N TRP A 194 9.97 4.62 0.61
CA TRP A 194 9.06 4.10 1.62
C TRP A 194 8.03 3.18 0.99
N ARG A 195 7.57 2.20 1.78
CA ARG A 195 6.45 1.36 1.37
C ARG A 195 5.17 2.17 1.44
N LEU A 196 4.30 2.06 0.43
CA LEU A 196 2.98 2.69 0.38
C LEU A 196 2.09 2.31 1.58
N THR A 197 2.36 1.16 2.21
CA THR A 197 1.65 0.70 3.40
C THR A 197 2.09 1.36 4.71
N THR A 198 3.21 2.09 4.71
CA THR A 198 3.72 2.82 5.88
C THR A 198 3.13 4.22 5.95
N VAL A 199 3.08 4.80 7.16
CA VAL A 199 2.56 6.15 7.35
C VAL A 199 3.31 7.20 6.52
N ILE A 200 4.64 7.07 6.36
CA ILE A 200 5.44 7.99 5.54
C ILE A 200 5.06 7.83 4.06
N GLY A 201 4.99 6.61 3.54
CA GLY A 201 4.58 6.36 2.16
C GLY A 201 3.18 6.89 1.85
N ARG A 202 2.23 6.79 2.80
CA ARG A 202 0.87 7.32 2.64
C ARG A 202 0.80 8.85 2.67
N VAL A 203 1.66 9.49 3.47
CA VAL A 203 1.74 10.96 3.57
C VAL A 203 2.45 11.57 2.38
N PHE A 204 3.61 11.02 1.98
CA PHE A 204 4.41 11.55 0.87
C PHE A 204 3.97 11.07 -0.51
N GLY A 205 3.09 10.07 -0.59
CA GLY A 205 2.55 9.60 -1.87
C GLY A 205 1.68 10.63 -2.61
N SER A 206 1.43 11.81 -2.05
CA SER A 206 0.82 12.96 -2.73
C SER A 206 1.80 14.04 -3.15
N SER A 207 3.10 13.86 -2.91
CA SER A 207 4.10 14.84 -3.33
C SER A 207 4.27 14.78 -4.85
N ASP A 208 4.29 15.92 -5.51
CA ASP A 208 4.45 16.02 -6.97
C ASP A 208 5.84 15.52 -7.45
N GLN A 209 6.82 15.47 -6.54
CA GLN A 209 8.19 15.03 -6.82
C GLN A 209 8.40 13.52 -6.62
N VAL A 210 7.34 12.79 -6.27
CA VAL A 210 7.43 11.40 -5.83
C VAL A 210 6.65 10.50 -6.79
N SER A 211 7.31 9.45 -7.26
CA SER A 211 6.67 8.37 -8.00
C SER A 211 6.21 7.25 -7.06
N ALA A 212 5.16 6.54 -7.48
CA ALA A 212 4.69 5.36 -6.78
C ALA A 212 4.52 4.18 -7.75
N ALA A 213 5.24 3.09 -7.48
CA ALA A 213 5.15 1.87 -8.25
C ALA A 213 5.43 0.66 -7.39
N MET A 214 4.80 -0.48 -7.69
CA MET A 214 5.04 -1.74 -6.98
C MET A 214 4.95 -1.61 -5.44
N HIS A 215 4.05 -0.75 -4.92
CA HIS A 215 3.90 -0.39 -3.51
C HIS A 215 5.12 0.29 -2.84
N TRP A 216 6.03 0.85 -3.64
CA TRP A 216 7.06 1.78 -3.19
C TRP A 216 6.68 3.20 -3.58
N VAL A 217 7.15 4.14 -2.78
CA VAL A 217 6.95 5.59 -2.91
C VAL A 217 8.33 6.23 -2.78
N GLY A 218 8.75 6.97 -3.81
CA GLY A 218 10.00 7.71 -3.84
C GLY A 218 10.31 8.30 -5.23
N PRO A 219 11.35 9.14 -5.34
CA PRO A 219 12.28 9.52 -4.29
C PRO A 219 11.65 10.54 -3.32
N CYS A 220 11.55 10.18 -2.04
CA CYS A 220 11.13 11.11 -1.00
C CYS A 220 12.34 11.94 -0.51
N PRO A 221 12.10 13.11 0.10
CA PRO A 221 13.16 13.91 0.70
C PRO A 221 14.03 13.12 1.69
N THR A 222 15.30 13.53 1.84
CA THR A 222 16.19 12.93 2.84
C THR A 222 15.67 13.12 4.27
N ILE A 223 16.24 12.34 5.17
CA ILE A 223 15.82 12.22 6.56
C ILE A 223 16.83 12.92 7.46
N ALA A 224 16.32 13.78 8.34
CA ALA A 224 17.07 14.28 9.48
C ALA A 224 16.81 13.39 10.71
N PHE A 225 17.83 13.11 11.51
CA PHE A 225 17.64 12.48 12.82
C PHE A 225 17.51 13.55 13.90
N ALA A 226 16.65 13.32 14.89
CA ALA A 226 16.66 14.12 16.10
C ALA A 226 17.95 13.84 16.90
N GLU A 227 18.40 14.80 17.70
CA GLU A 227 19.59 14.65 18.55
C GLU A 227 19.49 13.39 19.43
N GLY A 228 20.52 12.54 19.40
CA GLY A 228 20.55 11.27 20.14
C GLY A 228 19.72 10.15 19.50
N SER A 229 19.10 10.41 18.34
CA SER A 229 18.43 9.41 17.52
C SER A 229 19.28 8.94 16.34
N GLU A 230 20.51 9.45 16.21
CA GLU A 230 21.42 9.00 15.16
C GLU A 230 21.70 7.50 15.28
N PRO A 231 21.85 6.79 14.16
CA PRO A 231 22.35 5.42 14.16
C PRO A 231 23.76 5.37 14.78
N GLU A 232 24.08 4.29 15.50
CA GLU A 232 25.39 4.12 16.17
C GLU A 232 26.58 4.12 15.20
N LYS A 233 26.33 3.75 13.94
CA LYS A 233 27.27 3.93 12.84
C LYS A 233 26.69 5.01 11.93
N ASP A 234 27.45 6.08 11.71
CA ASP A 234 27.13 7.08 10.70
C ASP A 234 27.21 6.42 9.31
N THR A 235 26.09 5.82 8.91
CA THR A 235 25.92 5.10 7.67
C THR A 235 24.97 5.92 6.83
N LYS A 236 25.52 6.45 5.75
CA LYS A 236 24.76 7.26 4.81
C LYS A 236 23.55 6.49 4.24
N LEU A 237 23.69 5.17 4.08
CA LEU A 237 22.66 4.27 3.58
C LEU A 237 22.18 3.32 4.68
N GLN A 238 20.86 3.14 4.83
CA GLN A 238 20.31 2.27 5.87
C GLN A 238 18.86 1.84 5.60
N TRP A 239 18.50 0.64 6.04
CA TRP A 239 17.10 0.23 6.24
C TRP A 239 16.54 0.82 7.53
N LEU A 240 15.33 1.39 7.46
CA LEU A 240 14.67 2.05 8.59
C LEU A 240 13.24 1.52 8.79
N ASN A 241 12.86 1.27 10.04
CA ASN A 241 11.52 0.83 10.40
C ASN A 241 10.76 1.97 11.08
N ILE A 242 9.52 2.22 10.65
CA ILE A 242 8.69 3.31 11.19
C ILE A 242 7.62 2.74 12.10
N LYS A 243 7.59 3.26 13.32
CA LYS A 243 6.55 2.97 14.29
C LYS A 243 5.33 3.85 14.02
N ALA A 244 4.23 3.22 13.67
CA ALA A 244 2.92 3.86 13.62
C ALA A 244 1.85 2.87 14.08
N ARG A 245 0.94 3.31 14.94
CA ARG A 245 -0.18 2.49 15.39
C ARG A 245 -1.21 2.37 14.25
N ASN A 246 -1.65 1.17 13.92
CA ASN A 246 -2.79 1.03 13.03
C ASN A 246 -4.02 1.64 13.72
N VAL A 247 -4.71 2.54 13.01
CA VAL A 247 -6.06 2.93 13.39
C VAL A 247 -6.94 1.79 12.93
N ASP A 248 -7.85 1.33 13.80
CA ASP A 248 -8.84 0.33 13.42
C ASP A 248 -9.40 0.77 12.08
N ASN A 249 -9.45 -0.17 11.12
CA ASN A 249 -10.00 0.12 9.81
C ASN A 249 -11.29 0.91 10.08
N ALA A 250 -11.47 2.08 9.43
CA ALA A 250 -12.84 2.52 9.16
C ALA A 250 -13.57 1.24 8.80
N GLU A 251 -14.66 0.91 9.48
CA GLU A 251 -15.47 -0.25 9.16
C GLU A 251 -15.94 -0.02 7.72
N PHE A 252 -15.05 -0.33 6.78
CA PHE A 252 -15.20 -0.19 5.36
C PHE A 252 -16.17 -1.31 5.11
N PHE A 253 -17.46 -0.99 5.14
CA PHE A 253 -18.61 -1.88 5.05
C PHE A 253 -18.19 -3.34 4.90
N ASP A 254 -18.39 -4.12 5.96
CA ASP A 254 -18.33 -5.56 5.82
C ASP A 254 -19.44 -5.96 4.84
N MET A 255 -19.10 -6.04 3.54
CA MET A 255 -20.04 -6.33 2.46
C MET A 255 -20.70 -7.70 2.66
N ASP A 256 -20.05 -8.59 3.41
CA ASP A 256 -20.56 -9.91 3.76
C ASP A 256 -21.60 -9.84 4.89
N ASN A 257 -21.64 -8.74 5.65
CA ASN A 257 -22.53 -8.51 6.78
C ASN A 257 -23.57 -7.42 6.44
N PHE A 258 -24.14 -7.51 5.24
CA PHE A 258 -25.22 -6.64 4.73
C PHE A 258 -26.55 -6.90 5.44
N GLY A 259 -26.55 -6.92 6.77
CA GLY A 259 -27.69 -6.52 7.55
C GLY A 259 -27.68 -5.01 7.56
N VAL A 260 -28.46 -4.39 6.67
CA VAL A 260 -28.71 -2.95 6.71
C VAL A 260 -29.14 -2.62 8.14
N ASP A 261 -28.24 -2.05 8.95
CA ASP A 261 -28.69 -1.33 10.12
C ASP A 261 -29.42 -0.12 9.54
N ASP A 262 -30.75 -0.22 9.48
CA ASP A 262 -31.65 0.76 8.88
C ASP A 262 -31.32 2.18 9.38
N SER A 263 -30.70 2.32 10.56
CA SER A 263 -30.32 3.61 11.16
C SER A 263 -29.53 4.54 10.21
N ASP A 264 -28.52 4.05 9.48
CA ASP A 264 -27.65 4.92 8.66
C ASP A 264 -28.22 5.23 7.27
N LEU A 265 -28.96 4.27 6.69
CA LEU A 265 -29.73 4.44 5.46
C LEU A 265 -30.92 5.40 5.71
N MET A 266 -31.56 5.27 6.87
CA MET A 266 -32.60 6.19 7.34
C MET A 266 -32.04 7.58 7.56
N ASP A 267 -30.80 7.77 8.01
CA ASP A 267 -30.23 9.09 8.23
C ASP A 267 -30.01 9.88 6.91
N CYS A 268 -29.86 9.19 5.77
CA CYS A 268 -29.86 9.79 4.43
C CYS A 268 -31.26 10.26 4.00
N PHE A 269 -32.29 9.49 4.36
CA PHE A 269 -33.68 9.76 3.99
C PHE A 269 -34.51 10.36 5.14
N ASP A 270 -33.95 10.63 6.31
CA ASP A 270 -34.72 11.01 7.52
C ASP A 270 -35.48 12.32 7.30
N THR A 271 -34.87 13.23 6.53
CA THR A 271 -35.53 14.47 6.08
C THR A 271 -36.70 14.18 5.16
N ASP A 272 -36.53 13.22 4.23
CA ASP A 272 -37.53 12.87 3.24
C ASP A 272 -38.66 12.06 3.88
N LEU A 273 -38.35 11.14 4.79
CA LEU A 273 -39.32 10.36 5.57
C LEU A 273 -40.15 11.24 6.49
N LYS A 274 -39.53 12.19 7.21
CA LYS A 274 -40.27 13.18 8.00
C LYS A 274 -41.17 14.05 7.14
N ALA A 275 -40.72 14.44 5.95
CA ALA A 275 -41.52 15.21 5.01
C ALA A 275 -42.68 14.39 4.44
N ILE A 276 -42.46 13.13 4.07
CA ILE A 276 -43.50 12.18 3.64
C ILE A 276 -44.54 11.99 4.74
N GLN A 277 -44.10 11.78 5.99
CA GLN A 277 -45.00 11.60 7.14
C GLN A 277 -45.83 12.85 7.42
N ALA A 278 -45.26 14.05 7.23
CA ALA A 278 -45.95 15.31 7.48
C ALA A 278 -47.00 15.64 6.40
N ASN A 279 -46.65 15.50 5.11
CA ASN A 279 -47.56 15.73 4.01
C ASN A 279 -47.08 15.01 2.72
N PRO A 280 -47.60 13.81 2.41
CA PRO A 280 -47.18 13.03 1.25
C PRO A 280 -47.42 13.76 -0.09
N GLU A 281 -48.57 14.41 -0.26
CA GLU A 281 -48.93 15.07 -1.52
C GLU A 281 -48.01 16.25 -1.81
N LEU A 282 -47.75 17.09 -0.79
CA LEU A 282 -46.81 18.19 -0.90
C LEU A 282 -45.40 17.66 -1.20
N PHE A 283 -44.95 16.60 -0.51
CA PHE A 283 -43.65 16.00 -0.73
C PHE A 283 -43.44 15.56 -2.19
N PHE A 284 -44.39 14.82 -2.77
CA PHE A 284 -44.29 14.36 -4.16
C PHE A 284 -44.33 15.54 -5.13
N SER A 285 -45.19 16.53 -4.91
CA SER A 285 -45.24 17.74 -5.75
C SER A 285 -43.92 18.54 -5.72
N GLU A 286 -43.24 18.57 -4.57
CA GLU A 286 -41.94 19.24 -4.42
C GLU A 286 -40.82 18.45 -5.12
N VAL A 287 -40.84 17.12 -5.01
CA VAL A 287 -39.83 16.22 -5.62
C VAL A 287 -39.93 16.22 -7.14
N GLU A 288 -41.13 16.27 -7.71
CA GLU A 288 -41.35 16.35 -9.16
C GLU A 288 -40.93 17.70 -9.75
N ASN A 289 -40.91 18.77 -8.94
CA ASN A 289 -40.49 20.09 -9.38
C ASN A 289 -38.96 20.17 -9.54
N LEU A 290 -38.50 20.18 -10.80
CA LEU A 290 -37.08 20.27 -11.16
C LEU A 290 -36.36 21.51 -10.61
N ASP A 291 -37.07 22.62 -10.35
CA ASP A 291 -36.48 23.84 -9.78
C ASP A 291 -36.05 23.67 -8.32
N ASN A 292 -36.54 22.63 -7.64
CA ASN A 292 -36.14 22.27 -6.29
C ASN A 292 -34.84 21.45 -6.24
N TRP A 293 -34.31 21.04 -7.39
CA TRP A 293 -33.08 20.27 -7.51
C TRP A 293 -31.93 21.17 -7.93
N VAL A 294 -31.00 21.41 -7.02
CA VAL A 294 -29.87 22.32 -7.24
C VAL A 294 -28.54 21.59 -7.11
N VAL A 295 -27.52 22.06 -7.82
CA VAL A 295 -26.16 21.56 -7.65
C VAL A 295 -25.56 22.23 -6.40
N PRO A 296 -25.03 21.49 -5.42
CA PRO A 296 -24.34 22.09 -4.29
C PRO A 296 -23.15 22.93 -4.77
N GLU A 297 -22.99 24.13 -4.21
CA GLU A 297 -21.81 24.97 -4.46
C GLU A 297 -20.55 24.23 -4.04
N SER A 298 -19.44 24.42 -4.75
CA SER A 298 -18.12 23.92 -4.35
C SER A 298 -17.54 24.74 -3.18
N ILE A 299 -16.51 24.23 -2.51
CA ILE A 299 -15.78 25.06 -1.54
C ILE A 299 -15.09 26.26 -2.23
N PRO A 300 -14.84 27.38 -1.51
CA PRO A 300 -14.14 28.52 -2.08
C PRO A 300 -12.74 28.15 -2.59
N ALA A 301 -12.33 28.78 -3.69
CA ALA A 301 -11.00 28.58 -4.27
C ALA A 301 -9.90 28.90 -3.25
N PHE A 302 -8.83 28.10 -3.26
CA PHE A 302 -7.70 28.32 -2.38
C PHE A 302 -6.90 29.54 -2.82
N SER A 303 -6.72 30.53 -1.94
CA SER A 303 -6.09 31.80 -2.31
C SER A 303 -4.58 31.62 -2.55
N ASP A 304 -4.02 32.32 -3.54
CA ASP A 304 -2.57 32.23 -3.85
C ASP A 304 -1.67 32.59 -2.67
N LYS A 305 -2.16 33.46 -1.77
CA LYS A 305 -1.47 33.80 -0.53
C LYS A 305 -1.40 32.59 0.39
N ASP A 306 -2.53 31.90 0.60
CA ASP A 306 -2.58 30.73 1.47
C ASP A 306 -1.81 29.53 0.89
N LYS A 307 -1.71 29.41 -0.45
CA LYS A 307 -0.86 28.39 -1.11
C LYS A 307 0.62 28.55 -0.75
N LYS A 308 1.15 29.79 -0.82
CA LYS A 308 2.55 30.10 -0.52
C LYS A 308 2.88 30.10 0.98
N ASP A 309 1.85 30.12 1.82
CA ASP A 309 2.01 30.17 3.27
C ASP A 309 2.44 28.81 3.86
N VAL A 310 2.39 27.70 3.12
CA VAL A 310 2.72 26.35 3.60
C VAL A 310 3.88 25.78 2.79
N MET A 311 5.03 25.60 3.44
CA MET A 311 6.21 25.03 2.82
C MET A 311 6.72 23.84 3.62
N PHE A 312 6.92 22.69 2.97
CA PHE A 312 7.61 21.56 3.58
C PHE A 312 9.06 21.92 3.89
N SER A 313 9.56 21.51 5.06
CA SER A 313 10.93 21.81 5.49
C SER A 313 11.78 20.56 5.61
N THR A 314 11.34 19.57 6.40
CA THR A 314 12.17 18.37 6.67
C THR A 314 11.34 17.22 7.25
N LEU A 315 11.77 15.99 6.96
CA LEU A 315 11.30 14.77 7.60
C LEU A 315 12.29 14.38 8.69
N LYS A 316 11.83 14.39 9.95
CA LYS A 316 12.63 14.08 11.14
C LYS A 316 12.25 12.73 11.73
N LEU A 317 13.23 11.90 12.02
CA LEU A 317 13.06 10.64 12.73
C LEU A 317 13.59 10.72 14.16
N GLN A 318 12.75 10.33 15.10
CA GLN A 318 13.10 10.17 16.51
C GLN A 318 13.15 8.68 16.86
N LYS A 319 14.28 8.23 17.41
CA LYS A 319 14.50 6.84 17.80
C LYS A 319 13.55 6.48 18.93
N ALA A 320 12.71 5.48 18.71
CA ALA A 320 11.83 4.91 19.71
C ALA A 320 12.36 3.52 20.07
N PRO A 321 12.66 3.24 21.34
CA PRO A 321 13.02 1.88 21.73
C PRO A 321 11.84 0.95 21.44
N ILE A 322 12.10 -0.19 20.79
CA ILE A 322 11.14 -1.30 20.76
C ILE A 322 10.90 -1.72 22.21
N ALA A 323 9.65 -2.05 22.55
CA ALA A 323 9.26 -2.39 23.91
C ALA A 323 10.22 -3.43 24.53
N ARG A 324 10.63 -3.12 25.76
CA ARG A 324 11.58 -3.78 26.68
C ARG A 324 12.00 -5.23 26.35
N THR A 325 13.31 -5.44 26.56
CA THR A 325 14.08 -6.69 26.68
C THR A 325 14.62 -7.32 25.39
N VAL A 326 15.53 -6.62 24.70
CA VAL A 326 16.55 -7.28 23.87
C VAL A 326 17.89 -7.15 24.59
N LYS A 327 18.52 -8.29 24.93
CA LYS A 327 19.95 -8.30 25.34
C LYS A 327 20.75 -8.11 24.05
N ASP A 328 21.57 -7.07 24.00
CA ASP A 328 22.36 -6.64 22.82
C ASP A 328 21.51 -6.20 21.62
N PRO A 329 20.90 -5.01 21.66
CA PRO A 329 20.05 -4.51 20.59
C PRO A 329 20.85 -4.28 19.31
N LYS A 330 20.39 -4.86 18.20
CA LYS A 330 20.91 -4.64 16.87
C LYS A 330 20.24 -3.42 16.21
N PRO A 331 20.82 -2.85 15.14
CA PRO A 331 20.19 -1.75 14.39
C PRO A 331 18.76 -2.05 13.91
N GLU A 332 18.46 -3.32 13.62
CA GLU A 332 17.14 -3.84 13.23
C GLU A 332 16.10 -3.87 14.37
N ASP A 333 16.55 -3.73 15.62
CA ASP A 333 15.73 -3.70 16.84
C ASP A 333 15.28 -2.28 17.22
N PHE A 334 15.51 -1.30 16.36
CA PHE A 334 15.04 0.06 16.56
C PHE A 334 13.94 0.43 15.57
N GLU A 335 12.94 1.14 16.08
CA GLU A 335 11.93 1.78 15.27
C GLU A 335 12.02 3.29 15.46
N TYR A 336 11.52 4.03 14.48
CA TYR A 336 11.53 5.47 14.50
C TYR A 336 10.11 6.00 14.49
N THR A 337 9.86 7.01 15.32
CA THR A 337 8.67 7.85 15.18
C THR A 337 9.01 8.97 14.21
N ALA A 338 8.22 9.07 13.14
CA ALA A 338 8.43 10.08 12.12
C ALA A 338 7.67 11.37 12.43
N SER A 339 8.28 12.51 12.10
CA SER A 339 7.66 13.82 12.21
C SER A 339 7.98 14.66 10.98
N VAL A 340 6.97 15.37 10.48
CA VAL A 340 7.08 16.20 9.28
C VAL A 340 7.05 17.66 9.73
N GLN A 341 8.07 18.42 9.36
CA GLN A 341 8.19 19.84 9.70
C GLN A 341 7.86 20.71 8.48
N PHE A 342 7.10 21.77 8.74
CA PHE A 342 6.68 22.78 7.77
C PHE A 342 7.00 24.18 8.30
N THR A 343 7.17 25.12 7.38
CA THR A 343 7.04 26.55 7.65
C THR A 343 5.64 26.98 7.24
N ILE A 344 4.80 27.33 8.23
CA ILE A 344 3.44 27.82 8.01
C ILE A 344 3.35 29.27 8.48
N GLN A 345 3.11 30.21 7.56
CA GLN A 345 3.08 31.66 7.84
C GLN A 345 4.35 32.15 8.55
N GLY A 346 5.51 31.65 8.15
CA GLY A 346 6.81 31.96 8.74
C GLY A 346 7.10 31.28 10.09
N SER A 347 6.17 30.51 10.64
CA SER A 347 6.35 29.76 11.89
C SER A 347 6.62 28.29 11.62
N ALA A 348 7.54 27.68 12.37
CA ALA A 348 7.81 26.25 12.29
C ALA A 348 6.67 25.45 12.95
N VAL A 349 6.03 24.57 12.19
CA VAL A 349 4.97 23.66 12.65
C VAL A 349 5.40 22.23 12.34
N HIS A 350 5.23 21.31 13.29
CA HIS A 350 5.54 19.89 13.08
C HIS A 350 4.31 19.02 13.31
N PHE A 351 4.17 17.96 12.52
CA PHE A 351 3.15 16.92 12.70
C PHE A 351 3.84 15.59 12.96
N THR A 352 3.52 14.94 14.07
CA THR A 352 4.11 13.65 14.43
C THR A 352 3.22 12.52 13.94
N LEU A 353 3.77 11.59 13.17
CA LEU A 353 3.05 10.54 12.46
C LEU A 353 2.78 9.34 13.39
N TYR A 354 1.87 9.50 14.35
CA TYR A 354 1.58 8.46 15.35
C TYR A 354 0.82 7.25 14.80
N THR A 355 0.03 7.46 13.75
CA THR A 355 -0.93 6.46 13.29
C THR A 355 -0.88 6.20 11.80
N ASN A 356 -1.11 4.95 11.41
CA ASN A 356 -1.15 4.53 10.02
C ASN A 356 -2.57 4.61 9.46
N VAL A 357 -2.97 5.80 9.02
CA VAL A 357 -4.31 6.08 8.46
C VAL A 357 -4.36 5.79 6.96
N CYS A 358 -5.50 5.34 6.46
CA CYS A 358 -5.79 5.20 5.03
C CYS A 358 -6.26 6.53 4.40
N PHE A 359 -5.80 6.78 3.16
CA PHE A 359 -6.32 7.82 2.27
C PHE A 359 -6.99 7.14 1.09
N VAL A 360 -8.28 7.40 0.89
CA VAL A 360 -9.07 6.81 -0.19
C VAL A 360 -9.33 7.90 -1.21
N CYS A 361 -9.12 7.64 -2.51
CA CYS A 361 -9.49 8.60 -3.54
C CYS A 361 -10.97 8.43 -3.88
N SER A 362 -11.72 9.54 -3.94
CA SER A 362 -13.13 9.49 -4.29
C SER A 362 -13.35 9.01 -5.72
N HIS A 363 -14.46 8.32 -5.96
CA HIS A 363 -14.78 7.83 -7.30
C HIS A 363 -15.17 8.99 -8.23
N PRO A 364 -14.61 9.07 -9.46
CA PRO A 364 -15.04 10.08 -10.43
C PRO A 364 -16.51 9.87 -10.79
N CYS A 365 -17.23 10.97 -11.05
CA CYS A 365 -18.62 10.92 -11.49
C CYS A 365 -18.83 11.69 -12.80
N ILE A 366 -19.90 11.37 -13.52
CA ILE A 366 -20.22 12.04 -14.79
C ILE A 366 -21.14 13.23 -14.50
N GLY A 367 -20.65 14.44 -14.76
CA GLY A 367 -21.40 15.67 -14.57
C GLY A 367 -21.62 16.06 -13.09
N SER A 368 -22.59 16.95 -12.86
CA SER A 368 -22.92 17.47 -11.53
C SER A 368 -24.25 16.92 -11.04
N HIS A 369 -24.22 16.22 -9.90
CA HIS A 369 -25.41 15.64 -9.29
C HIS A 369 -26.13 16.66 -8.40
N ARG A 370 -27.45 16.77 -8.60
CA ARG A 370 -28.30 17.71 -7.88
C ARG A 370 -28.79 17.10 -6.57
N VAL A 371 -29.03 17.97 -5.59
CA VAL A 371 -29.71 17.64 -4.34
C VAL A 371 -30.97 18.47 -4.22
N HIS A 372 -31.96 17.95 -3.50
CA HIS A 372 -33.16 18.72 -3.22
C HIS A 372 -32.84 19.89 -2.26
N LYS A 373 -33.41 21.08 -2.48
CA LYS A 373 -33.19 22.28 -1.64
C LYS A 373 -33.36 22.02 -0.14
N ARG A 374 -34.29 21.13 0.23
CA ARG A 374 -34.54 20.72 1.63
C ARG A 374 -33.34 20.05 2.30
N GLN A 375 -32.44 19.46 1.53
CA GLN A 375 -31.25 18.77 2.05
C GLN A 375 -30.07 19.74 2.24
N LEU A 376 -30.07 20.92 1.59
CA LEU A 376 -28.98 21.91 1.67
C LEU A 376 -28.60 22.31 3.10
N PRO A 377 -29.54 22.57 4.05
CA PRO A 377 -29.16 22.94 5.41
C PRO A 377 -28.37 21.85 6.15
N LYS A 378 -28.52 20.58 5.78
CA LYS A 378 -27.72 19.47 6.32
C LYS A 378 -26.33 19.38 5.69
N LEU A 379 -26.08 20.08 4.58
CA LEU A 379 -24.80 20.14 3.86
C LEU A 379 -23.83 21.19 4.43
N THR A 380 -23.77 21.33 5.75
CA THR A 380 -22.80 22.22 6.39
C THR A 380 -21.37 21.77 6.06
N LYS A 381 -20.56 22.70 5.54
CA LYS A 381 -19.15 22.48 5.23
C LYS A 381 -18.29 23.19 6.25
N ILE A 382 -17.46 22.44 6.97
CA ILE A 382 -16.44 23.01 7.84
C ILE A 382 -15.13 23.00 7.05
N VAL A 383 -14.78 24.15 6.49
CA VAL A 383 -13.56 24.29 5.69
C VAL A 383 -12.43 24.80 6.57
N VAL A 384 -11.30 24.11 6.56
CA VAL A 384 -10.09 24.49 7.28
C VAL A 384 -8.89 24.54 6.34
N LEU A 385 -7.94 25.39 6.69
CA LEU A 385 -6.67 25.53 5.99
C LEU A 385 -5.54 24.89 6.83
N ALA A 386 -4.40 24.63 6.20
CA ALA A 386 -3.24 24.03 6.87
C ALA A 386 -2.82 24.77 8.15
N LYS A 387 -2.90 26.12 8.15
CA LYS A 387 -2.59 26.98 9.30
C LYS A 387 -3.48 26.76 10.53
N ASP A 388 -4.67 26.22 10.34
CA ASP A 388 -5.67 26.02 11.39
C ASP A 388 -5.77 24.56 11.87
N LEU A 389 -5.04 23.64 11.23
CA LEU A 389 -5.08 22.20 11.54
C LEU A 389 -4.74 21.89 12.99
N LYS A 390 -3.69 22.50 13.55
CA LYS A 390 -3.30 22.28 14.95
C LYS A 390 -4.36 22.75 15.95
N LYS A 391 -5.11 23.80 15.61
CA LYS A 391 -6.19 24.36 16.43
C LYS A 391 -7.49 23.55 16.30
N THR A 392 -7.64 22.81 15.21
CA THR A 392 -8.81 21.96 14.95
C THR A 392 -8.81 20.75 15.89
N LYS A 393 -9.85 20.64 16.74
CA LYS A 393 -10.00 19.55 17.72
C LYS A 393 -11.36 18.88 17.67
N HIS A 394 -12.43 19.69 17.64
CA HIS A 394 -13.81 19.20 17.63
C HIS A 394 -14.57 19.90 16.50
N TRP A 395 -15.30 19.11 15.72
CA TRP A 395 -16.16 19.58 14.66
C TRP A 395 -17.38 18.65 14.54
N LYS A 396 -18.45 19.13 13.91
CA LYS A 396 -19.67 18.36 13.67
C LYS A 396 -19.85 18.17 12.16
N GLY A 397 -19.96 16.93 11.70
CA GLY A 397 -20.10 16.59 10.28
C GLY A 397 -18.76 16.39 9.57
N LEU A 398 -18.71 16.73 8.27
CA LEU A 398 -17.52 16.58 7.44
C LEU A 398 -16.60 17.80 7.55
N LEU A 399 -15.32 17.51 7.82
CA LEU A 399 -14.23 18.48 7.79
C LEU A 399 -13.58 18.48 6.40
N TYR A 400 -13.59 19.61 5.73
CA TYR A 400 -12.93 19.83 4.45
C TYR A 400 -11.60 20.53 4.69
N ILE A 401 -10.49 19.88 4.36
CA ILE A 401 -9.18 20.51 4.36
C ILE A 401 -8.93 21.00 2.93
N ASN A 402 -8.95 22.31 2.73
CA ASN A 402 -8.73 22.90 1.41
C ASN A 402 -7.23 22.91 1.10
N VAL A 403 -6.83 22.20 0.04
CA VAL A 403 -5.44 22.06 -0.42
C VAL A 403 -5.31 22.25 -1.93
N GLN A 404 -6.29 22.93 -2.56
CA GLN A 404 -6.36 23.02 -4.01
C GLN A 404 -5.09 23.64 -4.63
N ASP A 405 -4.47 22.93 -5.57
CA ASP A 405 -3.18 23.28 -6.19
C ASP A 405 -2.06 23.63 -5.18
N ALA A 406 -2.02 22.96 -4.03
CA ALA A 406 -1.03 23.19 -2.98
C ALA A 406 -0.45 21.86 -2.43
N PRO A 407 0.57 21.29 -3.08
CA PRO A 407 1.10 19.96 -2.73
C PRO A 407 1.61 19.87 -1.29
N ASP A 408 2.33 20.89 -0.81
CA ASP A 408 2.81 20.92 0.58
C ASP A 408 1.68 21.02 1.61
N ALA A 409 0.57 21.69 1.24
CA ALA A 409 -0.63 21.73 2.08
C ALA A 409 -1.33 20.36 2.11
N GLU A 410 -1.31 19.59 1.03
CA GLU A 410 -1.79 18.21 1.01
C GLU A 410 -0.94 17.30 1.92
N ILE A 411 0.40 17.40 1.85
CA ILE A 411 1.28 16.64 2.74
C ILE A 411 0.99 17.02 4.20
N ALA A 412 0.79 18.31 4.51
CA ALA A 412 0.43 18.76 5.85
C ALA A 412 -0.95 18.22 6.31
N ALA A 413 -1.94 18.19 5.42
CA ALA A 413 -3.26 17.62 5.69
C ALA A 413 -3.18 16.13 6.02
N ARG A 414 -2.42 15.37 5.21
CA ARG A 414 -2.18 13.93 5.42
C ARG A 414 -1.40 13.67 6.70
N ALA A 415 -0.37 14.48 6.98
CA ALA A 415 0.43 14.37 8.21
C ALA A 415 -0.42 14.67 9.46
N TRP A 416 -1.32 15.67 9.40
CA TRP A 416 -2.27 15.94 10.48
C TRP A 416 -3.26 14.79 10.68
N CYS A 417 -3.77 14.19 9.60
CA CYS A 417 -4.63 13.01 9.67
C CYS A 417 -3.91 11.84 10.38
N ALA A 418 -2.64 11.59 10.04
CA ALA A 418 -1.80 10.58 10.68
C ALA A 418 -1.40 10.91 12.13
N GLU A 419 -1.32 12.20 12.49
CA GLU A 419 -1.10 12.62 13.87
C GLU A 419 -2.35 12.37 14.74
N ARG A 420 -3.52 12.65 14.18
CA ARG A 420 -4.80 12.58 14.92
C ARG A 420 -5.50 11.23 14.82
N GLY A 421 -5.13 10.38 13.88
CA GLY A 421 -5.78 9.09 13.66
C GLY A 421 -7.07 9.15 12.85
N TYR A 422 -7.13 10.04 11.85
CA TYR A 422 -8.28 10.13 10.96
C TYR A 422 -7.98 9.56 9.57
N HIS A 423 -8.80 8.62 9.12
CA HIS A 423 -8.92 8.31 7.70
C HIS A 423 -9.46 9.52 6.94
N ALA A 424 -9.06 9.69 5.68
CA ALA A 424 -9.54 10.79 4.86
C ALA A 424 -9.86 10.37 3.42
N LEU A 425 -10.89 11.00 2.87
CA LEU A 425 -11.29 10.89 1.48
C LEU A 425 -10.61 12.03 0.70
N VAL A 426 -9.79 11.67 -0.27
CA VAL A 426 -9.10 12.61 -1.16
C VAL A 426 -9.96 12.81 -2.38
N LYS A 427 -10.44 14.04 -2.58
CA LYS A 427 -11.32 14.38 -3.69
C LYS A 427 -10.60 14.13 -5.03
N HIS A 428 -11.22 13.38 -5.93
CA HIS A 428 -10.80 13.31 -7.32
C HIS A 428 -11.27 14.56 -8.09
N GLU A 429 -10.52 14.97 -9.12
CA GLU A 429 -10.84 16.14 -9.95
C GLU A 429 -12.27 16.10 -10.48
N ASN A 430 -12.70 14.93 -10.97
CA ASN A 430 -14.00 14.68 -11.58
C ASN A 430 -15.08 14.20 -10.59
N THR A 431 -14.89 14.35 -9.27
CA THR A 431 -15.94 14.04 -8.29
C THR A 431 -16.71 15.31 -7.91
N CYS A 432 -18.03 15.29 -8.08
CA CYS A 432 -18.91 16.38 -7.63
C CYS A 432 -19.14 16.31 -6.11
N GLU A 433 -19.57 17.43 -5.51
CA GLU A 433 -19.76 17.55 -4.05
C GLU A 433 -20.77 16.56 -3.47
N THR A 434 -21.83 16.27 -4.22
CA THR A 434 -22.87 15.31 -3.82
C THR A 434 -22.28 13.91 -3.67
N CYS A 435 -21.54 13.44 -4.68
CA CYS A 435 -20.89 12.13 -4.65
C CYS A 435 -19.80 12.06 -3.58
N LEU A 436 -18.98 13.11 -3.46
CA LEU A 436 -17.91 13.19 -2.47
C LEU A 436 -18.44 13.02 -1.04
N ARG A 437 -19.54 13.71 -0.72
CA ARG A 437 -20.19 13.58 0.59
C ARG A 437 -20.85 12.22 0.79
N ALA A 438 -21.54 11.71 -0.22
CA ALA A 438 -22.19 10.40 -0.14
C ALA A 438 -21.16 9.29 0.11
N GLU A 439 -20.02 9.35 -0.58
CA GLU A 439 -18.91 8.43 -0.42
C GLU A 439 -18.24 8.58 0.95
N ALA A 440 -17.96 9.81 1.40
CA ALA A 440 -17.41 10.03 2.74
C ALA A 440 -18.32 9.49 3.84
N LYS A 441 -19.65 9.71 3.73
CA LYS A 441 -20.63 9.17 4.67
C LYS A 441 -20.66 7.64 4.62
N SER A 442 -20.68 7.05 3.43
CA SER A 442 -20.68 5.60 3.24
C SER A 442 -19.42 4.97 3.86
N LEU A 443 -18.26 5.56 3.66
CA LEU A 443 -17.01 5.03 4.22
C LEU A 443 -16.83 5.38 5.72
N HIS A 444 -17.82 6.01 6.36
CA HIS A 444 -17.73 6.57 7.72
C HIS A 444 -16.51 7.49 7.94
N ILE A 445 -16.06 8.14 6.87
CA ILE A 445 -14.92 9.06 6.87
C ILE A 445 -15.39 10.49 7.21
N LYS A 446 -14.76 11.11 8.22
CA LYS A 446 -15.12 12.45 8.71
C LYS A 446 -14.27 13.57 8.13
N VAL A 447 -13.20 13.25 7.40
CA VAL A 447 -12.23 14.20 6.86
C VAL A 447 -12.15 14.05 5.35
N VAL A 448 -12.25 15.16 4.63
CA VAL A 448 -12.10 15.26 3.19
C VAL A 448 -10.90 16.15 2.91
N ILE A 449 -9.93 15.62 2.16
CA ILE A 449 -8.83 16.41 1.59
C ILE A 449 -9.32 16.88 0.22
N TYR A 450 -9.59 18.18 0.10
CA TYR A 450 -10.19 18.77 -1.08
C TYR A 450 -9.10 19.41 -1.94
N ARG A 451 -8.70 18.68 -3.00
CA ARG A 451 -7.70 19.09 -3.99
C ARG A 451 -8.31 19.80 -5.19
#